data_AF-A0A8J3GSX1-F1
#
_entry.id   AF-A0A8J3GSX1-F1
#
_cell.length_a   1.000
_cell.length_b   1.000
_cell.length_c   1.000
_cell.angle_alpha   90.00
_cell.angle_beta   90.00
_cell.angle_gamma   90.00
#
_symmetry.space_group_name_H-M   'P 1'
#
loop_
_entity.id
_entity.type
_entity.pdbx_description
1 polymer ?
#
loop_
_entity_poly.entity_id
_entity_poly.type
_entity_poly.pdbx_seq_one_letter_code
_entity_poly.pdbx_strand_id
1 'polypeptide(L)'
;MADFRSDRMPSPEGEGRAKTALDSGYETYIKANASVNRRIFGAFPELRTALRGYASARLFDLFGFWVMWRLTGGFEGMQKSLGVSRAGMFRRIAQFREVFGEHPDVYEFPGVTVDPVKFAEGMAERQRNT
;
A
#
# COMPACT_ATOMS: atom_id res chain seq x y z
N MET A 1 -16.18 0.51 23.23
CA MET A 1 -15.42 1.29 22.22
C MET A 1 -14.00 1.35 22.75
N ALA A 2 -13.05 0.61 22.17
CA ALA A 2 -11.68 0.60 22.67
C ALA A 2 -11.07 1.98 22.45
N ASP A 3 -10.79 2.71 23.53
CA ASP A 3 -10.07 3.97 23.47
C ASP A 3 -8.57 3.67 23.37
N PHE A 4 -8.06 3.59 22.13
CA PHE A 4 -6.65 3.33 21.85
C PHE A 4 -5.70 4.46 22.29
N ARG A 5 -6.20 5.50 22.98
CA ARG A 5 -5.37 6.54 23.60
C ARG A 5 -4.79 6.13 24.95
N SER A 6 -5.42 5.19 25.66
CA SER A 6 -4.94 4.73 26.99
C SER A 6 -3.78 3.75 26.91
N ASP A 7 -3.69 2.97 25.82
CA ASP A 7 -2.56 2.07 25.56
C ASP A 7 -1.53 2.75 24.65
N ARG A 8 -0.74 3.66 25.23
CA ARG A 8 0.38 4.29 24.51
C ARG A 8 1.44 3.24 24.19
N MET A 9 1.67 3.02 22.90
CA MET A 9 2.85 2.30 22.43
C MET A 9 4.13 3.00 22.94
N PRO A 10 5.18 2.24 23.27
CA PRO A 10 6.41 2.78 23.86
C PRO A 10 7.17 3.74 22.94
N SER A 11 6.86 3.74 21.63
CA SER A 11 7.44 4.67 20.66
C SER A 11 6.50 4.96 19.48
N PRO A 12 6.73 6.04 18.70
CA PRO A 12 6.05 6.28 17.42
C PRO A 12 6.26 5.16 16.38
N GLU A 13 7.33 4.35 16.53
CA GLU A 13 7.63 3.18 15.71
C GLU A 13 6.88 1.91 16.18
N GLY A 14 6.01 2.05 17.18
CA GLY A 14 5.40 0.91 17.86
C GLY A 14 6.45 0.05 18.55
N GLU A 15 6.46 -1.25 18.22
CA GLU A 15 7.47 -2.23 18.70
C GLU A 15 8.77 -2.23 17.88
N GLY A 16 8.92 -1.40 16.85
CA GLY A 16 10.17 -1.28 16.08
C GLY A 16 10.51 -2.45 15.14
N ARG A 17 9.58 -3.40 14.93
CA ARG A 17 9.78 -4.57 14.05
C ARG A 17 10.09 -4.20 12.59
N ALA A 18 9.42 -3.17 12.07
CA ALA A 18 9.60 -2.71 10.69
C ALA A 18 10.96 -2.03 10.46
N LYS A 19 11.42 -1.22 11.44
CA LYS A 19 12.73 -0.56 11.39
C LYS A 19 13.88 -1.57 11.35
N THR A 20 13.81 -2.59 12.22
CA THR A 20 14.83 -3.64 12.29
C THR A 20 14.94 -4.44 10.99
N ALA A 21 13.82 -4.73 10.32
CA ALA A 21 13.81 -5.39 9.02
C ALA A 21 14.40 -4.50 7.92
N LEU A 22 14.11 -3.20 7.94
CA LEU A 22 14.63 -2.22 6.97
C LEU A 22 16.13 -1.97 7.10
N ASP A 23 16.66 -1.86 8.32
CA ASP A 23 18.08 -1.60 8.57
C ASP A 23 19.00 -2.65 7.91
N SER A 24 18.50 -3.88 7.70
CA SER A 24 19.23 -4.97 7.02
C SER A 24 19.32 -4.84 5.48
N GLY A 25 18.48 -4.00 4.85
CA GLY A 25 18.40 -3.84 3.39
C GLY A 25 18.34 -2.38 2.90
N TYR A 26 18.57 -1.42 3.82
CA TYR A 26 18.23 0.00 3.67
C TYR A 26 18.94 0.68 2.49
N GLU A 27 20.21 0.38 2.25
CA GLU A 27 20.97 1.00 1.16
C GLU A 27 20.45 0.60 -0.22
N THR A 28 20.04 -0.66 -0.39
CA THR A 28 19.51 -1.19 -1.65
C THR A 28 18.14 -0.60 -1.94
N TYR A 29 17.29 -0.46 -0.91
CA TYR A 29 15.97 0.16 -1.03
C TYR A 29 16.05 1.63 -1.47
N ILE A 30 16.89 2.45 -0.85
CA ILE A 30 17.02 3.88 -1.22
C ILE A 30 17.54 4.03 -2.66
N LYS A 31 18.51 3.23 -3.08
CA LYS A 31 19.07 3.25 -4.44
C LYS A 31 18.05 2.81 -5.49
N ALA A 32 17.27 1.77 -5.21
CA ALA A 32 16.21 1.29 -6.11
C ALA A 32 15.03 2.29 -6.20
N ASN A 33 14.65 2.91 -5.07
CA ASN A 33 13.54 3.85 -4.99
C ASN A 33 13.77 5.13 -5.82
N ALA A 34 15.02 5.50 -6.12
CA ALA A 34 15.33 6.62 -7.01
C ALA A 34 14.73 6.44 -8.43
N SER A 35 14.66 5.21 -8.93
CA SER A 35 14.08 4.89 -10.25
C SER A 35 12.56 5.00 -10.26
N VAL A 36 11.91 4.53 -9.20
CA VAL A 36 10.46 4.64 -8.97
C VAL A 36 10.06 6.11 -8.80
N ASN A 37 10.81 6.85 -8.00
CA ASN A 37 10.64 8.30 -7.85
C ASN A 37 10.73 9.02 -9.20
N ARG A 38 11.64 8.61 -10.10
CA ARG A 38 11.76 9.22 -11.44
C ARG A 38 10.51 9.04 -12.29
N ARG A 39 9.87 7.87 -12.23
CA ARG A 39 8.59 7.60 -12.92
C ARG A 39 7.45 8.39 -12.31
N ILE A 40 7.37 8.47 -10.99
CA ILE A 40 6.36 9.26 -10.27
C ILE A 40 6.47 10.75 -10.62
N PHE A 41 7.68 11.32 -10.62
CA PHE A 41 7.90 12.70 -11.03
C PHE A 41 7.70 12.93 -12.54
N GLY A 42 7.66 11.87 -13.35
CA GLY A 42 7.27 11.93 -14.75
C GLY A 42 5.76 11.87 -14.95
N ALA A 43 5.07 11.04 -14.16
CA ALA A 43 3.62 10.90 -14.10
C ALA A 43 2.92 12.17 -13.58
N PHE A 44 3.59 12.90 -12.68
CA PHE A 44 3.06 14.13 -12.09
C PHE A 44 4.08 15.28 -12.26
N PRO A 45 4.15 15.92 -13.45
CA PRO A 45 5.17 16.93 -13.77
C PRO A 45 5.11 18.16 -12.85
N GLU A 46 3.90 18.54 -12.43
CA GLU A 46 3.62 19.68 -11.54
C GLU A 46 4.09 19.44 -10.09
N LEU A 47 4.40 18.20 -9.74
CA LEU A 47 4.76 17.78 -8.39
C LEU A 47 6.23 17.99 -8.04
N ARG A 48 7.08 18.28 -9.05
CA ARG A 48 8.54 18.34 -8.91
C ARG A 48 9.04 19.42 -7.95
N THR A 49 8.33 20.53 -7.82
CA THR A 49 8.86 21.73 -7.13
C THR A 49 8.28 21.91 -5.73
N ALA A 50 7.15 21.27 -5.39
CA ALA A 50 6.42 21.57 -4.16
C ALA A 50 6.20 20.41 -3.18
N LEU A 51 6.21 19.13 -3.60
CA LEU A 51 5.59 18.09 -2.76
C LEU A 51 6.28 16.73 -2.79
N ARG A 52 7.45 16.63 -2.16
CA ARG A 52 7.98 15.33 -1.72
C ARG A 52 6.97 14.57 -0.83
N GLY A 53 6.20 15.32 -0.02
CA GLY A 53 5.15 14.75 0.83
C GLY A 53 3.95 14.18 0.07
N TYR A 54 3.51 14.84 -1.01
CA TYR A 54 2.35 14.36 -1.80
C TYR A 54 2.70 13.14 -2.65
N ALA A 55 3.92 13.09 -3.21
CA ALA A 55 4.41 11.90 -3.92
C ALA A 55 4.41 10.67 -2.98
N SER A 56 4.91 10.84 -1.75
CA SER A 56 4.93 9.79 -0.74
C SER A 56 3.52 9.35 -0.32
N ALA A 57 2.60 10.29 -0.11
CA ALA A 57 1.20 9.98 0.20
C ALA A 57 0.54 9.20 -0.94
N ARG A 58 0.80 9.60 -2.19
CA ARG A 58 0.22 8.93 -3.37
C ARG A 58 0.76 7.52 -3.55
N LEU A 59 2.05 7.30 -3.29
CA LEU A 59 2.65 5.97 -3.26
C LEU A 59 2.00 5.09 -2.19
N PHE A 60 1.88 5.61 -0.97
CA PHE A 60 1.23 4.90 0.13
C PHE A 60 -0.19 4.47 -0.26
N ASP A 61 -0.96 5.36 -0.89
CA ASP A 61 -2.30 5.05 -1.40
C ASP A 61 -2.31 3.98 -2.49
N LEU A 62 -1.30 3.95 -3.37
CA LEU A 62 -1.20 2.94 -4.43
C LEU A 62 -0.78 1.57 -3.90
N PHE A 63 0.13 1.54 -2.92
CA PHE A 63 0.49 0.31 -2.21
C PHE A 63 -0.72 -0.26 -1.48
N GLY A 64 -1.43 0.58 -0.72
CA GLY A 64 -2.68 0.18 -0.05
C GLY A 64 -3.73 -0.30 -1.05
N PHE A 65 -3.87 0.40 -2.18
CA PHE A 65 -4.75 -0.03 -3.26
C PHE A 65 -4.39 -1.41 -3.81
N TRP A 66 -3.10 -1.70 -4.06
CA TRP A 66 -2.66 -3.00 -4.55
C TRP A 66 -2.92 -4.12 -3.54
N VAL A 67 -2.60 -3.90 -2.25
CA VAL A 67 -2.90 -4.90 -1.21
C VAL A 67 -4.39 -5.21 -1.16
N MET A 68 -5.24 -4.18 -1.16
CA MET A 68 -6.70 -4.36 -1.15
C MET A 68 -7.20 -5.01 -2.43
N TRP A 69 -6.63 -4.69 -3.58
CA TRP A 69 -6.95 -5.34 -4.86
C TRP A 69 -6.72 -6.86 -4.75
N ARG A 70 -5.57 -7.29 -4.21
CA ARG A 70 -5.24 -8.71 -4.03
C ARG A 70 -6.15 -9.39 -3.01
N LEU A 71 -6.46 -8.73 -1.89
CA LEU A 71 -7.30 -9.30 -0.83
C LEU A 71 -8.77 -9.41 -1.20
N THR A 72 -9.28 -8.50 -2.02
CA THR A 72 -10.70 -8.47 -2.39
C THR A 72 -11.00 -9.21 -3.70
N GLY A 73 -9.99 -9.66 -4.44
CA GLY A 73 -10.19 -10.33 -5.73
C GLY A 73 -10.45 -9.36 -6.88
N GLY A 74 -9.86 -8.16 -6.82
CA GLY A 74 -9.84 -7.21 -7.92
C GLY A 74 -11.09 -6.35 -8.04
N PHE A 75 -11.50 -6.05 -9.28
CA PHE A 75 -12.43 -4.96 -9.58
C PHE A 75 -13.78 -5.11 -8.85
N GLU A 76 -14.45 -6.24 -9.04
CA GLU A 76 -15.78 -6.48 -8.47
C GLU A 76 -15.73 -6.55 -6.94
N GLY A 77 -14.70 -7.19 -6.39
CA GLY A 77 -14.46 -7.25 -4.95
C GLY A 77 -14.26 -5.87 -4.33
N MET A 78 -13.45 -5.01 -4.96
CA MET A 78 -13.26 -3.63 -4.53
C MET A 78 -14.57 -2.83 -4.54
N GLN A 79 -15.45 -3.07 -5.52
CA GLN A 79 -16.76 -2.41 -5.54
C GLN A 79 -17.67 -2.92 -4.42
N LYS A 80 -17.76 -4.24 -4.23
CA LYS A 80 -18.64 -4.87 -3.24
C LYS A 80 -18.19 -4.63 -1.81
N SER A 81 -16.89 -4.76 -1.54
CA SER A 81 -16.33 -4.69 -0.18
C SER A 81 -16.06 -3.27 0.28
N LEU A 82 -15.64 -2.38 -0.63
CA LEU A 82 -15.21 -1.01 -0.27
C LEU A 82 -16.10 0.09 -0.86
N GLY A 83 -17.13 -0.27 -1.63
CA GLY A 83 -18.07 0.70 -2.21
C GLY A 83 -17.44 1.63 -3.24
N VAL A 84 -16.28 1.28 -3.81
CA VAL A 84 -15.60 2.20 -4.73
C VAL A 84 -16.37 2.29 -6.05
N SER A 85 -16.63 3.51 -6.51
CA SER A 85 -17.31 3.74 -7.78
C SER A 85 -16.49 3.22 -8.96
N ARG A 86 -17.17 2.81 -10.04
CA ARG A 86 -16.53 2.32 -11.27
C ARG A 86 -15.51 3.33 -11.84
N ALA A 87 -15.88 4.61 -11.87
CA ALA A 87 -14.99 5.69 -12.31
C ALA A 87 -13.78 5.86 -11.35
N GLY A 88 -14.00 5.75 -10.04
CA GLY A 88 -12.93 5.75 -9.04
C GLY A 88 -11.93 4.62 -9.27
N MET A 89 -12.42 3.44 -9.65
CA MET A 89 -11.59 2.27 -9.90
C MET A 89 -10.71 2.44 -11.13
N PHE A 90 -11.28 2.88 -12.26
CA PHE A 90 -10.49 3.16 -13.46
C PHE A 90 -9.41 4.22 -13.24
N ARG A 91 -9.71 5.28 -12.47
CA ARG A 91 -8.70 6.29 -12.10
C ARG A 91 -7.55 5.67 -11.31
N ARG A 92 -7.84 4.84 -10.31
CA ARG A 92 -6.80 4.17 -9.49
C ARG A 92 -5.96 3.20 -10.32
N ILE A 93 -6.58 2.43 -11.21
CA ILE A 93 -5.88 1.52 -12.13
C ILE A 93 -4.96 2.30 -13.07
N ALA A 94 -5.44 3.40 -13.68
CA ALA A 94 -4.63 4.23 -14.56
C ALA A 94 -3.40 4.79 -13.83
N GLN A 95 -3.59 5.36 -12.64
CA GLN A 95 -2.51 5.89 -11.82
C GLN A 95 -1.52 4.79 -11.35
N PHE A 96 -2.03 3.59 -11.06
CA PHE A 96 -1.17 2.46 -10.73
C PHE A 96 -0.28 2.06 -11.92
N ARG A 97 -0.87 1.92 -13.11
CA ARG A 97 -0.15 1.61 -14.35
C ARG A 97 0.88 2.67 -14.70
N GLU A 98 0.56 3.93 -14.46
CA GLU A 98 1.46 5.05 -14.72
C GLU A 98 2.71 5.01 -13.84
N VAL A 99 2.57 4.63 -12.56
CA VAL A 99 3.67 4.56 -11.60
C VAL A 99 4.48 3.27 -11.74
N PHE A 100 3.81 2.12 -11.85
CA PHE A 100 4.45 0.80 -11.77
C PHE A 100 4.64 0.14 -13.15
N GLY A 101 4.00 0.66 -14.19
CA GLY A 101 4.13 0.18 -15.58
C GLY A 101 3.16 -0.92 -15.97
N GLU A 102 2.50 -1.58 -15.01
CA GLU A 102 1.64 -2.74 -15.26
C GLU A 102 0.29 -2.63 -14.54
N HIS A 103 -0.64 -3.51 -14.91
CA HIS A 103 -1.94 -3.59 -14.26
C HIS A 103 -1.78 -4.21 -12.84
N PRO A 104 -2.51 -3.72 -11.81
CA PRO A 104 -2.38 -4.22 -10.43
C PRO A 104 -2.68 -5.72 -10.26
N ASP A 105 -3.38 -6.32 -11.23
CA ASP A 105 -3.73 -7.73 -11.23
C ASP A 105 -2.53 -8.66 -11.52
N VAL A 106 -1.61 -8.22 -12.39
CA VAL A 106 -0.42 -8.99 -12.80
C VAL A 106 0.85 -8.50 -12.12
N TYR A 107 0.81 -7.31 -11.55
CA TYR A 107 1.98 -6.71 -10.92
C TYR A 107 2.29 -7.39 -9.58
N GLU A 108 3.55 -7.77 -9.39
CA GLU A 108 4.07 -8.32 -8.15
C GLU A 108 5.16 -7.41 -7.57
N PHE A 109 5.06 -7.07 -6.29
CA PHE A 109 6.16 -6.43 -5.58
C PHE A 109 7.14 -7.50 -5.12
N PRO A 110 8.40 -7.50 -5.60
CA PRO A 110 9.38 -8.49 -5.17
C PRO A 110 9.52 -8.50 -3.64
N GLY A 111 9.43 -9.71 -3.05
CA GLY A 111 9.51 -9.90 -1.61
C GLY A 111 8.22 -9.60 -0.82
N VAL A 112 7.13 -9.20 -1.49
CA VAL A 112 5.82 -9.00 -0.85
C VAL A 112 4.85 -10.07 -1.34
N THR A 113 4.36 -10.90 -0.43
CA THR A 113 3.35 -11.93 -0.73
C THR A 113 2.05 -11.60 -0.01
N VAL A 114 0.93 -11.75 -0.71
CA VAL A 114 -0.42 -11.62 -0.15
C VAL A 114 -1.10 -12.98 -0.29
N ASP A 115 -1.52 -13.55 0.84
CA ASP A 115 -2.31 -14.79 0.90
C ASP A 115 -3.73 -14.44 1.39
N PRO A 116 -4.70 -14.27 0.47
CA PRO A 116 -6.05 -13.84 0.83
C PRO A 116 -6.78 -14.85 1.72
N VAL A 117 -6.47 -16.14 1.59
CA VAL A 117 -7.11 -17.21 2.38
C VAL A 117 -6.63 -17.14 3.81
N LYS A 118 -5.30 -17.15 4.03
CA LYS A 118 -4.74 -17.00 5.39
C LYS A 118 -5.14 -15.69 6.03
N PHE A 119 -5.23 -14.62 5.25
CA PHE A 119 -5.72 -13.34 5.75
C PHE A 119 -7.17 -13.46 6.26
N ALA A 120 -8.07 -14.07 5.48
CA ALA A 120 -9.46 -14.27 5.87
C ALA A 120 -9.60 -15.18 7.11
N GLU A 121 -8.83 -16.27 7.17
CA GLU A 121 -8.78 -17.19 8.32
C GLU A 121 -8.36 -16.48 9.60
N GLY A 122 -7.26 -15.71 9.53
CA GLY A 122 -6.76 -14.95 10.68
C GLY A 122 -7.73 -13.86 11.15
N MET A 123 -8.45 -13.22 10.23
CA MET A 123 -9.50 -12.26 10.60
C MET A 123 -10.70 -12.93 11.27
N ALA A 124 -11.14 -14.08 10.76
CA ALA A 124 -12.22 -14.85 11.36
C ALA A 124 -11.85 -15.37 12.77
N GLU A 125 -10.60 -15.78 12.97
CA GLU A 125 -10.09 -16.18 14.29
C GLU A 125 -10.09 -15.03 15.29
N ARG A 126 -9.62 -13.84 14.88
CA ARG A 126 -9.67 -12.65 15.74
C ARG A 126 -11.09 -12.30 16.14
N GLN A 127 -12.05 -12.38 15.22
CA GLN A 127 -13.46 -12.10 15.51
C GLN A 127 -14.04 -13.09 16.54
N ARG A 128 -13.60 -14.35 16.56
CA ARG A 128 -14.03 -15.34 17.57
C ARG A 128 -13.44 -15.09 18.96
N ASN A 129 -12.28 -14.43 19.02
CA ASN A 129 -11.54 -14.18 20.24
C ASN A 129 -11.77 -12.76 20.82
N THR A 130 -12.65 -11.98 20.21
CA THR A 130 -13.04 -10.62 20.65
C THR A 130 -14.49 -10.65 21.14
#